data_AF-A0A815S969-F1
#
_entry.id   AF-A0A815S969-F1
#
_cell.length_a   1.000
_cell.length_b   1.000
_cell.length_c   1.000
_cell.angle_alpha   90.00
_cell.angle_beta   90.00
_cell.angle_gamma   90.00
#
_symmetry.space_group_name_H-M   'P 1'
#
loop_
_entity.id
_entity.type
_entity.pdbx_description
1 polymer ?
#
loop_
_entity_poly.entity_id
_entity_poly.type
_entity_poly.pdbx_seq_one_letter_code
_entity_poly.pdbx_strand_id
1 'polypeptide(L)'
;MNTNTIFPSSDYNDVIVDTPTIPSKREQRLDKALNYFSSVMFAIQVILAAVFSGIELHYGIDYLDQCPIQPWINIFLIVHGSTKLAWVLLGIVSFFNGRVIYNMMNKKTLARSIIILILPLQLLFAVWFLAWFIVGNVWVFS
;
A
#
# COMPACT_ATOMS: atom_id res chain seq x y z
N MET A 1 30.12 33.45 -64.12
CA MET A 1 28.97 32.51 -64.09
C MET A 1 28.88 31.94 -62.69
N ASN A 2 27.72 32.14 -62.07
CA ASN A 2 27.41 31.89 -60.67
C ASN A 2 26.70 30.53 -60.59
N THR A 3 27.20 29.57 -59.83
CA THR A 3 26.46 28.31 -59.57
C THR A 3 26.58 27.91 -58.10
N ASN A 4 25.64 28.46 -57.36
CA ASN A 4 25.00 28.02 -56.12
C ASN A 4 25.36 26.62 -55.60
N THR A 5 25.83 26.63 -54.36
CA THR A 5 25.84 25.52 -53.40
C THR A 5 24.41 25.17 -52.96
N ILE A 6 24.00 23.91 -53.13
CA ILE A 6 22.75 23.37 -52.58
C ILE A 6 23.12 22.49 -51.38
N PHE A 7 22.83 22.98 -50.18
CA PHE A 7 22.82 22.18 -48.94
C PHE A 7 21.50 21.39 -48.86
N PRO A 8 21.51 20.10 -48.49
CA PRO A 8 20.30 19.42 -48.06
C PRO A 8 19.99 19.79 -46.60
N SER A 9 18.78 20.28 -46.38
CA SER A 9 18.17 20.52 -45.07
C SER A 9 17.96 19.21 -44.34
N SER A 10 18.80 18.93 -43.35
CA SER A 10 18.59 17.86 -42.39
C SER A 10 17.38 18.20 -41.53
N ASP A 11 16.36 17.34 -41.57
CA ASP A 11 15.21 17.32 -40.67
C ASP A 11 15.66 17.49 -39.22
N TYR A 12 15.39 18.66 -38.67
CA TYR A 12 15.47 18.94 -37.25
C TYR A 12 14.21 18.33 -36.62
N ASN A 13 14.29 17.06 -36.27
CA ASN A 13 13.30 16.44 -35.40
C ASN A 13 13.32 17.22 -34.08
N ASP A 14 12.21 17.88 -33.77
CA ASP A 14 11.91 18.47 -32.48
C ASP A 14 11.99 17.39 -31.41
N VAL A 15 13.20 17.18 -30.88
CA VAL A 15 13.38 16.59 -29.57
C VAL A 15 12.73 17.59 -28.63
N ILE A 16 11.49 17.31 -28.23
CA ILE A 16 10.87 17.93 -27.07
C ILE A 16 11.76 17.51 -25.90
N VAL A 17 12.82 18.28 -25.67
CA VAL A 17 13.58 18.25 -24.45
C VAL A 17 12.58 18.69 -23.41
N ASP A 18 12.02 17.74 -22.66
CA ASP A 18 11.25 18.01 -21.45
C ASP A 18 12.14 18.85 -20.54
N THR A 19 12.05 20.16 -20.70
CA THR A 19 12.72 21.14 -19.86
C THR A 19 12.28 20.81 -18.44
N PRO A 20 13.20 20.51 -17.50
CA PRO A 20 12.81 20.12 -16.16
C PRO A 20 12.00 21.26 -15.55
N THR A 21 10.68 21.11 -15.51
CA THR A 21 9.77 22.09 -14.94
C THR A 21 10.08 22.17 -13.46
N ILE A 22 10.80 23.23 -13.07
CA ILE A 22 11.11 23.48 -11.66
C ILE A 22 9.75 23.55 -10.94
N PRO A 23 9.44 22.62 -10.02
CA PRO A 23 8.12 22.54 -9.43
C PRO A 23 7.84 23.85 -8.71
N SER A 24 6.67 24.42 -8.99
CA SER A 24 6.27 25.68 -8.41
C SER A 24 6.23 25.55 -6.88
N LYS A 25 6.50 26.63 -6.15
CA LYS A 25 6.44 26.66 -4.67
C LYS A 25 5.08 26.17 -4.12
N ARG A 26 4.01 26.25 -4.92
CA ARG A 26 2.67 25.72 -4.63
C ARG A 26 2.65 24.18 -4.69
N GLU A 27 3.19 23.58 -5.74
CA GLU A 27 3.27 22.13 -5.91
C GLU A 27 4.11 21.48 -4.82
N GLN A 28 5.26 22.06 -4.48
CA GLN A 28 6.09 21.56 -3.37
C GLN A 28 5.37 21.56 -2.01
N ARG A 29 4.49 22.54 -1.76
CA ARG A 29 3.69 22.60 -0.53
C ARG A 29 2.56 21.57 -0.57
N LEU A 30 1.94 21.38 -1.74
CA LEU A 30 0.89 20.40 -1.95
C LEU A 30 1.43 18.97 -1.75
N ASP A 31 2.58 18.64 -2.33
CA ASP A 31 3.21 17.31 -2.17
C ASP A 31 3.56 17.01 -0.71
N LYS A 32 4.07 18.01 0.02
CA LYS A 32 4.34 17.87 1.47
C LYS A 32 3.06 17.65 2.26
N ALA A 33 1.99 18.39 1.95
CA ALA A 33 0.70 18.22 2.61
C ALA A 33 0.08 16.85 2.30
N LEU A 34 0.15 16.40 1.05
CA LEU A 34 -0.35 15.09 0.61
C LEU A 34 0.41 13.95 1.28
N ASN A 35 1.74 14.01 1.32
CA ASN A 35 2.57 13.01 1.99
C ASN A 35 2.35 12.99 3.51
N TYR A 36 2.15 14.15 4.12
CA TYR A 36 1.80 14.24 5.54
C TYR A 36 0.43 13.64 5.82
N PHE A 37 -0.58 14.01 5.03
CA PHE A 37 -1.94 13.47 5.14
C PHE A 37 -1.95 11.95 4.96
N SER A 38 -1.30 11.44 3.91
CA SER A 38 -1.15 10.00 3.66
C SER A 38 -0.47 9.28 4.83
N SER A 39 0.60 9.87 5.39
CA SER A 39 1.30 9.33 6.56
C SER A 39 0.42 9.27 7.81
N VAL A 40 -0.38 10.30 8.06
CA VAL A 40 -1.28 10.35 9.23
C VAL A 40 -2.41 9.34 9.08
N MET A 41 -3.04 9.29 7.90
CA MET A 41 -4.09 8.31 7.62
C MET A 41 -3.59 6.87 7.74
N PHE A 42 -2.39 6.58 7.24
CA PHE A 42 -1.76 5.28 7.42
C PHE A 42 -1.51 4.95 8.91
N ALA A 43 -1.02 5.90 9.70
CA ALA A 43 -0.80 5.69 11.13
C ALA A 43 -2.12 5.41 11.88
N ILE A 44 -3.18 6.18 11.60
CA ILE A 44 -4.51 5.97 12.19
C ILE A 44 -5.04 4.57 11.81
N GLN A 45 -4.94 4.19 10.54
CA GLN A 45 -5.35 2.87 10.06
C GLN A 45 -4.62 1.75 10.79
N VAL A 46 -3.29 1.87 10.96
CA VAL A 46 -2.47 0.88 11.67
C VAL A 46 -2.88 0.75 13.13
N ILE A 47 -3.08 1.88 13.82
CA ILE A 47 -3.48 1.88 15.23
C ILE A 47 -4.85 1.21 15.41
N LEU A 48 -5.83 1.62 14.62
CA LEU A 48 -7.18 1.04 14.69
C LEU A 48 -7.14 -0.46 14.38
N ALA A 49 -6.48 -0.87 13.30
CA ALA A 49 -6.40 -2.27 12.92
C ALA A 49 -5.69 -3.13 13.99
N ALA A 50 -4.64 -2.62 14.63
CA ALA A 50 -3.95 -3.30 15.73
C ALA A 50 -4.85 -3.45 16.97
N VAL A 51 -5.58 -2.39 17.36
CA VAL A 51 -6.51 -2.43 18.49
C VAL A 51 -7.63 -3.44 18.23
N PHE A 52 -8.29 -3.37 17.08
CA PHE A 52 -9.35 -4.33 16.72
C PHE A 52 -8.83 -5.76 16.66
N SER A 53 -7.65 -5.98 16.04
CA SER A 53 -7.02 -7.30 15.98
C SER A 53 -6.73 -7.86 17.38
N GLY A 54 -6.21 -7.04 18.30
CA GLY A 54 -5.94 -7.45 19.69
C GLY A 54 -7.21 -7.82 20.45
N ILE A 55 -8.27 -7.03 20.29
CA ILE A 55 -9.59 -7.33 20.88
C ILE A 55 -10.13 -8.66 20.33
N GLU A 56 -10.12 -8.84 19.01
CA GLU A 56 -10.61 -10.05 18.36
C GLU A 56 -9.82 -11.31 18.80
N LEU A 57 -8.49 -11.21 18.93
CA LEU A 57 -7.67 -12.31 19.43
C LEU A 57 -7.96 -12.62 20.90
N HIS A 58 -8.06 -11.60 21.75
CA HIS A 58 -8.30 -11.79 23.18
C HIS A 58 -9.64 -12.48 23.42
N TYR A 59 -10.72 -11.98 22.80
CA TYR A 59 -12.03 -12.62 22.91
C TYR A 59 -12.05 -14.01 22.26
N GLY A 60 -11.40 -14.18 21.11
CA GLY A 60 -11.37 -15.48 20.44
C GLY A 60 -10.64 -16.56 21.24
N ILE A 61 -9.53 -16.22 21.92
CA ILE A 61 -8.72 -17.16 22.70
C ILE A 61 -9.35 -17.43 24.07
N ASP A 62 -9.74 -16.39 24.81
CA ASP A 62 -10.18 -16.54 26.20
C ASP A 62 -11.54 -17.23 26.32
N TYR A 63 -12.40 -17.05 25.32
CA TYR A 63 -13.73 -17.66 25.28
C TYR A 63 -13.80 -18.93 24.44
N LEU A 64 -12.66 -19.41 23.90
CA LEU A 64 -12.60 -20.59 23.03
C LEU A 64 -13.27 -21.81 23.66
N ASP A 65 -12.98 -22.06 24.94
CA ASP A 65 -13.46 -23.22 25.70
C ASP A 65 -14.70 -22.94 26.56
N GLN A 66 -15.07 -21.67 26.73
CA GLN A 66 -16.14 -21.25 27.66
C GLN A 66 -17.52 -21.13 27.01
N CYS A 67 -17.60 -20.99 25.68
CA CYS A 67 -18.85 -20.80 24.95
C CYS A 67 -19.17 -21.99 24.03
N PRO A 68 -19.80 -23.07 24.55
CA PRO A 68 -20.18 -24.23 23.74
C PRO A 68 -21.32 -23.95 22.75
N ILE A 69 -22.00 -22.80 22.89
CA ILE A 69 -23.17 -22.45 22.07
C ILE A 69 -22.80 -22.05 20.64
N GLN A 70 -21.65 -21.40 20.42
CA GLN A 70 -21.20 -20.99 19.09
C GLN A 70 -19.65 -20.94 18.99
N PRO A 71 -18.96 -22.10 18.97
CA PRO A 71 -17.49 -22.17 18.85
C PRO A 71 -16.97 -21.53 17.54
N TRP A 72 -17.81 -21.49 16.51
CA TRP A 72 -17.49 -20.94 15.19
C TRP A 72 -17.19 -19.43 15.22
N ILE A 73 -17.79 -18.68 16.14
CA ILE A 73 -17.53 -17.23 16.31
C ILE A 73 -16.11 -16.98 16.80
N ASN A 74 -15.64 -17.76 17.77
CA ASN A 74 -14.30 -17.61 18.34
C ASN A 74 -13.23 -17.95 17.29
N ILE A 75 -13.45 -19.01 16.49
CA ILE A 75 -12.57 -19.37 15.37
C ILE A 75 -12.56 -18.24 14.33
N PHE A 76 -13.72 -17.69 13.99
CA PHE A 76 -13.81 -16.55 13.07
C PHE A 76 -13.01 -15.34 13.57
N LEU A 77 -13.16 -14.98 14.85
CA LEU A 77 -12.44 -13.87 15.49
C LEU A 77 -10.92 -14.07 15.48
N ILE A 78 -10.42 -15.28 15.78
CA ILE A 78 -8.98 -15.59 15.77
C ILE A 78 -8.40 -15.47 14.36
N VAL A 79 -9.05 -16.07 13.36
CA VAL A 79 -8.55 -16.05 11.96
C VAL A 79 -8.59 -14.63 11.40
N HIS A 80 -9.67 -13.90 11.69
CA HIS A 80 -9.83 -12.52 11.24
C HIS A 80 -8.83 -11.58 11.91
N GLY A 81 -8.68 -11.67 13.24
CA GLY A 81 -7.73 -10.87 14.01
C GLY A 81 -6.28 -11.13 13.60
N SER A 82 -5.88 -12.39 13.43
CA SER A 82 -4.52 -12.76 13.00
C SER A 82 -4.21 -12.30 11.57
N THR A 83 -5.17 -12.42 10.65
CA THR A 83 -5.03 -11.94 9.27
C THR A 83 -4.89 -10.42 9.22
N LYS A 84 -5.67 -9.66 10.02
CA LYS A 84 -5.50 -8.20 10.16
C LYS A 84 -4.11 -7.85 10.68
N LEU A 85 -3.63 -8.57 11.68
CA LEU A 85 -2.30 -8.34 12.26
C LEU A 85 -1.21 -8.52 11.18
N ALA A 86 -1.28 -9.61 10.42
CA ALA A 86 -0.34 -9.88 9.33
C ALA A 86 -0.37 -8.77 8.26
N TRP A 87 -1.57 -8.29 7.89
CA TRP A 87 -1.73 -7.20 6.94
C TRP A 87 -1.13 -5.88 7.45
N VAL A 88 -1.34 -5.55 8.72
CA VAL A 88 -0.75 -4.37 9.37
C VAL A 88 0.77 -4.46 9.37
N LEU A 89 1.34 -5.61 9.74
CA LEU A 89 2.79 -5.82 9.74
C LEU A 89 3.37 -5.65 8.32
N LEU A 90 2.70 -6.21 7.31
CA LEU A 90 3.11 -6.07 5.92
C LEU A 90 3.06 -4.61 5.46
N GLY A 91 2.01 -3.88 5.86
CA GLY A 91 1.89 -2.44 5.60
C GLY A 91 3.00 -1.62 6.26
N ILE A 92 3.34 -1.90 7.53
CA ILE A 92 4.41 -1.23 8.26
C ILE A 92 5.75 -1.46 7.55
N VAL A 93 6.06 -2.72 7.21
CA VAL A 93 7.26 -3.09 6.45
C VAL A 93 7.29 -2.34 5.12
N SER A 94 6.18 -2.26 4.41
CA SER A 94 6.07 -1.52 3.14
C SER A 94 6.37 -0.03 3.30
N PHE A 95 5.80 0.58 4.34
CA PHE A 95 5.96 2.01 4.62
C PHE A 95 7.39 2.38 5.05
N PHE A 96 8.00 1.57 5.93
CA PHE A 96 9.39 1.74 6.31
C PHE A 96 10.33 1.50 5.13
N ASN A 97 10.13 0.43 4.35
CA ASN A 97 10.93 0.20 3.15
C ASN A 97 10.78 1.35 2.15
N GLY A 98 9.57 1.85 1.91
CA GLY A 98 9.36 3.01 1.05
C GLY A 98 10.13 4.24 1.52
N ARG A 99 10.05 4.61 2.81
CA ARG A 99 10.76 5.77 3.35
C ARG A 99 12.27 5.59 3.44
N VAL A 100 12.73 4.44 3.92
CA VAL A 100 14.16 4.16 4.13
C VAL A 100 14.87 4.00 2.79
N ILE A 101 14.29 3.25 1.85
CA ILE A 101 14.92 3.01 0.54
C ILE A 101 14.94 4.30 -0.29
N TYR A 102 13.87 5.10 -0.24
CA TYR A 102 13.85 6.40 -0.92
C TYR A 102 14.93 7.35 -0.41
N ASN A 103 15.23 7.33 0.90
CA ASN A 103 16.22 8.22 1.51
C ASN A 103 17.66 7.69 1.45
N MET A 104 17.88 6.37 1.54
CA MET A 104 19.22 5.79 1.68
C MET A 104 19.83 5.31 0.36
N MET A 105 19.01 4.87 -0.61
CA MET A 105 19.51 4.26 -1.83
C MET A 105 18.93 4.95 -3.05
N ASN A 106 19.78 5.61 -3.83
CA ASN A 106 19.47 6.09 -5.19
C ASN A 106 19.16 4.94 -6.18
N LYS A 107 18.89 3.73 -5.68
CA LYS A 107 18.55 2.50 -6.42
C LYS A 107 17.04 2.45 -6.65
N LYS A 108 16.58 3.27 -7.60
CA LYS A 108 15.18 3.33 -8.06
C LYS A 108 14.63 1.94 -8.45
N THR A 109 15.49 1.03 -8.91
CA THR A 109 15.12 -0.34 -9.30
C THR A 109 14.62 -1.20 -8.13
N LEU A 110 15.23 -1.07 -6.95
CA LEU A 110 14.89 -1.91 -5.80
C LEU A 110 13.58 -1.44 -5.13
N ALA A 111 13.41 -0.12 -4.98
CA ALA A 111 12.14 0.47 -4.55
C ALA A 111 10.98 0.07 -5.47
N ARG A 112 11.20 0.13 -6.80
CA ARG A 112 10.20 -0.27 -7.79
C ARG A 112 9.84 -1.76 -7.68
N SER A 113 10.82 -2.64 -7.51
CA SER A 113 10.56 -4.09 -7.35
C SER A 113 9.75 -4.40 -6.10
N ILE A 114 10.04 -3.72 -4.98
CA ILE A 114 9.30 -3.89 -3.72
C ILE A 114 7.85 -3.42 -3.87
N ILE A 115 7.63 -2.27 -4.49
CA ILE A 115 6.27 -1.77 -4.76
C ILE A 115 5.50 -2.76 -5.65
N ILE A 116 6.12 -3.24 -6.73
CA ILE A 116 5.48 -4.19 -7.66
C ILE A 116 5.13 -5.52 -6.99
N LEU A 117 5.90 -5.95 -5.99
CA LEU A 117 5.64 -7.21 -5.27
C LEU A 117 4.59 -7.03 -4.16
N ILE A 118 4.62 -5.90 -3.45
CA ILE A 118 3.75 -5.65 -2.31
C ILE A 118 2.33 -5.30 -2.75
N LEU A 119 2.16 -4.50 -3.80
CA LEU A 119 0.84 -4.08 -4.28
C LEU A 119 -0.11 -5.26 -4.61
N PRO A 120 0.30 -6.26 -5.42
CA PRO A 120 -0.55 -7.42 -5.69
C PRO A 120 -0.75 -8.31 -4.45
N LEU A 121 0.25 -8.40 -3.58
CA LEU A 121 0.11 -9.13 -2.31
C LEU A 121 -0.94 -8.47 -1.43
N GLN A 122 -0.96 -7.15 -1.35
CA GLN A 122 -1.93 -6.38 -0.59
C GLN A 122 -3.34 -6.51 -1.17
N LEU A 123 -3.46 -6.56 -2.51
CA LEU A 123 -4.72 -6.86 -3.20
C LEU A 123 -5.21 -8.27 -2.88
N LEU A 124 -4.33 -9.27 -2.91
CA LEU A 124 -4.66 -10.65 -2.60
C LEU A 124 -5.17 -10.79 -1.16
N PHE A 125 -4.52 -10.13 -0.20
CA PHE A 125 -4.99 -10.06 1.18
C PHE A 125 -6.37 -9.38 1.27
N ALA A 126 -6.63 -8.32 0.51
CA ALA A 126 -7.94 -7.66 0.51
C ALA A 126 -9.05 -8.56 -0.04
N VAL A 127 -8.79 -9.30 -1.13
CA VAL A 127 -9.75 -10.27 -1.69
C VAL A 127 -10.00 -11.41 -0.70
N TRP A 128 -8.93 -11.95 -0.12
CA TRP A 128 -9.04 -12.97 0.94
C TRP A 128 -9.88 -12.47 2.11
N PHE A 129 -9.65 -11.23 2.54
CA PHE A 129 -10.37 -10.63 3.67
C PHE A 129 -11.86 -10.47 3.37
N LEU A 130 -12.22 -10.01 2.17
CA LEU A 130 -13.61 -9.93 1.72
C LEU A 130 -14.27 -11.31 1.66
N ALA A 131 -13.59 -12.29 1.08
CA ALA A 131 -14.08 -13.66 1.01
C ALA A 131 -14.29 -14.25 2.41
N TRP A 132 -13.31 -14.09 3.31
CA TRP A 132 -13.38 -14.56 4.69
C TRP A 132 -14.49 -13.85 5.47
N PHE A 133 -14.70 -12.55 5.25
CA PHE A 133 -15.80 -11.82 5.85
C PHE A 133 -17.16 -12.37 5.40
N ILE A 134 -17.36 -12.59 4.09
CA ILE A 134 -18.62 -13.15 3.58
C ILE A 134 -18.85 -14.57 4.12
N VAL A 135 -17.85 -15.43 4.03
CA VAL A 135 -17.92 -16.81 4.55
C VAL A 135 -18.20 -16.80 6.04
N GLY A 136 -17.51 -15.97 6.82
CA GLY A 136 -17.72 -15.85 8.26
C GLY A 136 -19.12 -15.37 8.61
N ASN A 137 -19.67 -14.39 7.89
CA ASN A 137 -21.05 -13.95 8.11
C ASN A 137 -22.04 -15.08 7.81
N VAL A 138 -21.92 -15.75 6.65
CA VAL A 138 -22.81 -16.87 6.31
C VAL A 138 -22.68 -18.00 7.32
N TRP A 139 -21.46 -18.34 7.72
CA TRP A 139 -21.17 -19.46 8.61
C TRP A 139 -21.61 -19.20 10.06
N VAL A 140 -21.52 -17.96 10.54
CA VAL A 140 -21.97 -17.59 11.89
C VAL A 140 -23.49 -17.50 11.98
N PHE A 141 -24.18 -17.12 10.89
CA PHE A 141 -25.62 -16.90 10.87
C PHE A 141 -26.45 -18.02 10.21
N SER A 142 -25.81 -19.07 9.67
CA SER A 142 -26.48 -20.29 9.18
C SER A 142 -26.66 -21.30 10.30
#